data_AF-A0A851N451-F1
#
_entry.id   AF-A0A851N451-F1
#
_cell.length_a   1.000
_cell.length_b   1.000
_cell.length_c   1.000
_cell.angle_alpha   90.00
_cell.angle_beta   90.00
_cell.angle_gamma   90.00
#
_symmetry.space_group_name_H-M   'P 1'
#
loop_
_entity.id
_entity.type
_entity.pdbx_description
1 polymer ?
#
loop_
_entity_poly.entity_id
_entity_poly.type
_entity_poly.pdbx_seq_one_letter_code
_entity_poly.pdbx_strand_id
1 'polypeptide(L)'
;MALSWRSWLANEGSKHLFLFFWLSLNVWFFWKTFLLYYQGLQYYYLHQMLGLGLCVSRASASVLNLNCCLVLLPMCRVILAFLRGSQKVASKKTRRLLDKSKTFHVTCGVTICIFSVLHVAAHLVNALNFSQNYSEEFLALNAANYRGEDPRKLLFASVPGLTGVIMVLVLFLMCTASTYAIRVSNYDIFWYTHNLFFVFYMLLMLHVSGGVLKYQTNLEEHPPGCFNPNKTLRQNLTVPKAFEELFADYTTETFPEDLPVPEPFVQNNFMRICSEEPKFQSHFPETWFWISGPLCLYCVERLYRYIRSNKPVTITSVISHPSNVLEVRMVKDDFEARPGQYVILHCPRVSALESHPFTLTMCPTDTKATFGVHLKIVGDWT
;
A
#
# COMPACT_ATOMS: atom_id res chain seq x y z
N MET A 1 -9.54 -41.39 6.04
CA MET A 1 -8.07 -41.54 6.09
C MET A 1 -7.47 -40.31 6.77
N ALA A 2 -7.10 -40.43 8.05
CA ALA A 2 -6.40 -39.35 8.74
C ALA A 2 -4.97 -39.27 8.18
N LEU A 3 -4.66 -38.17 7.46
CA LEU A 3 -3.30 -37.87 7.05
C LEU A 3 -2.43 -37.77 8.31
N SER A 4 -1.43 -38.66 8.44
CA SER A 4 -0.43 -38.58 9.50
C SER A 4 0.14 -37.17 9.57
N TRP A 5 0.17 -36.57 10.77
CA TRP A 5 0.70 -35.22 11.03
C TRP A 5 2.07 -34.98 10.36
N ARG A 6 2.93 -36.00 10.33
CA ARG A 6 4.25 -35.94 9.67
C ARG A 6 4.14 -35.79 8.15
N SER A 7 3.19 -36.46 7.52
CA SER A 7 2.93 -36.36 6.07
C SER A 7 2.31 -35.01 5.70
N TRP A 8 1.41 -34.49 6.53
CA TRP A 8 0.84 -33.15 6.36
C TRP A 8 1.92 -32.06 6.48
N LEU A 9 2.72 -32.10 7.55
CA LEU A 9 3.79 -31.12 7.79
C LEU A 9 4.87 -31.17 6.68
N ALA A 10 5.20 -32.36 6.18
CA ALA A 10 6.17 -32.52 5.10
C ALA A 10 5.69 -31.95 3.76
N ASN A 11 4.38 -31.92 3.51
CA ASN A 11 3.80 -31.47 2.24
C ASN A 11 3.26 -30.04 2.26
N GLU A 12 2.57 -29.62 3.33
CA GLU A 12 1.94 -28.29 3.45
C GLU A 12 2.70 -27.34 4.39
N GLY A 13 3.60 -27.86 5.25
CA GLY A 13 4.25 -27.07 6.29
C GLY A 13 5.04 -25.87 5.77
N SER A 14 5.74 -26.00 4.63
CA SER A 14 6.51 -24.89 4.05
C SER A 14 5.64 -23.73 3.56
N LYS A 15 4.42 -24.01 3.08
CA LYS A 15 3.45 -22.99 2.67
C LYS A 15 2.91 -22.24 3.88
N HIS A 16 2.56 -22.97 4.95
CA HIS A 16 2.07 -22.35 6.18
C HIS A 16 3.17 -21.55 6.89
N LEU A 17 4.41 -22.01 6.87
CA LEU A 17 5.55 -21.27 7.40
C LEU A 17 5.77 -19.95 6.64
N PHE A 18 5.71 -19.97 5.31
CA PHE A 18 5.82 -18.76 4.49
C PHE A 18 4.65 -17.79 4.76
N LEU A 19 3.42 -18.30 4.82
CA LEU A 19 2.25 -17.48 5.16
C LEU A 19 2.36 -16.88 6.57
N PHE A 20 2.81 -17.65 7.56
CA PHE A 20 3.03 -17.19 8.92
C PHE A 20 4.10 -16.09 8.97
N PHE A 21 5.21 -16.26 8.25
CA PHE A 21 6.24 -15.25 8.14
C PHE A 21 5.71 -13.96 7.50
N TRP A 22 4.98 -14.06 6.38
CA TRP A 22 4.35 -12.90 5.74
C TRP A 22 3.32 -12.22 6.66
N LEU A 23 2.49 -12.98 7.36
CA LEU A 23 1.53 -12.43 8.33
C LEU A 23 2.25 -11.70 9.48
N SER A 24 3.33 -12.30 10.00
CA SER A 24 4.15 -11.70 11.04
C SER A 24 4.79 -10.39 10.59
N LEU A 25 5.25 -10.32 9.33
CA LEU A 25 5.74 -9.06 8.75
C LEU A 25 4.65 -7.99 8.71
N ASN A 26 3.43 -8.34 8.28
CA ASN A 26 2.31 -7.38 8.27
C ASN A 26 1.99 -6.84 9.66
N VAL A 27 1.89 -7.72 10.67
CA VAL A 27 1.64 -7.33 12.06
C VAL A 27 2.78 -6.47 12.59
N TRP A 28 4.04 -6.84 12.29
CA TRP A 28 5.20 -6.07 12.70
C TRP A 28 5.22 -4.67 12.09
N PHE A 29 4.99 -4.53 10.78
CA PHE A 29 4.91 -3.22 10.12
C PHE A 29 3.77 -2.37 10.67
N PHE A 30 2.60 -2.97 10.91
CA PHE A 30 1.48 -2.26 11.53
C PHE A 30 1.86 -1.75 12.92
N TRP A 31 2.35 -2.62 13.80
CA TRP A 31 2.70 -2.30 15.17
C TRP A 31 3.83 -1.29 15.28
N LYS A 32 4.91 -1.49 14.50
CA LYS A 32 6.06 -0.59 14.46
C LYS A 32 5.66 0.82 14.02
N THR A 33 4.83 0.94 12.99
CA THR A 33 4.34 2.24 12.54
C THR A 33 3.35 2.84 13.54
N PHE A 34 2.47 2.03 14.13
CA PHE A 34 1.53 2.50 15.15
C PHE A 34 2.26 3.13 16.34
N LEU A 35 3.25 2.42 16.91
CA LEU A 35 4.06 2.92 18.02
C LEU A 35 4.85 4.17 17.66
N LEU A 36 5.39 4.24 16.44
CA LEU A 36 6.12 5.42 15.96
C LEU A 36 5.26 6.69 16.00
N TYR A 37 4.00 6.61 15.55
CA TYR A 37 3.09 7.76 15.56
C TYR A 37 2.41 8.01 16.91
N TYR A 38 2.36 7.00 17.78
CA TYR A 38 1.81 7.12 19.13
C TYR A 38 2.81 7.71 20.12
N GLN A 39 4.09 7.31 20.06
CA GLN A 39 5.12 7.68 21.03
C GLN A 39 6.19 8.62 20.48
N GLY A 40 6.28 8.79 19.15
CA GLY A 40 7.32 9.60 18.53
C GLY A 40 7.18 11.08 18.84
N LEU A 41 8.21 11.68 19.44
CA LEU A 41 8.24 13.10 19.79
C LEU A 41 8.01 14.02 18.58
N GLN A 42 8.52 13.65 17.41
CA GLN A 42 8.33 14.39 16.14
C GLN A 42 6.87 14.48 15.68
N TYR A 43 5.98 13.62 16.19
CA TYR A 43 4.56 13.60 15.86
C TYR A 43 3.69 14.09 17.00
N TYR A 44 4.26 14.57 18.11
CA TYR A 44 3.51 14.93 19.31
C TYR A 44 2.32 15.86 19.02
N TYR A 45 2.59 17.00 18.36
CA TYR A 45 1.55 17.98 18.01
C TYR A 45 0.49 17.42 17.05
N LEU A 46 0.92 16.64 16.05
CA LEU A 46 0.01 16.04 15.08
C LEU A 46 -0.87 14.97 15.74
N HIS A 47 -0.30 14.17 16.64
CA HIS A 47 -1.01 13.16 17.40
C HIS A 47 -2.00 13.79 18.38
N GLN A 48 -1.65 14.92 19.03
CA GLN A 48 -2.58 15.64 19.90
C GLN A 48 -3.80 16.16 19.13
N MET A 49 -3.61 16.57 17.86
CA MET A 49 -4.71 17.02 17.00
C MET A 49 -5.58 15.88 16.45
N LEU A 50 -4.95 14.81 15.94
CA LEU A 50 -5.63 13.75 15.21
C LEU A 50 -5.95 12.50 16.04
N GLY A 51 -5.30 12.33 17.18
CA GLY A 51 -5.45 11.20 18.09
C GLY A 51 -5.08 9.85 17.46
N LEU A 52 -5.82 8.81 17.85
CA LEU A 52 -5.60 7.44 17.39
C LEU A 52 -5.85 7.25 15.89
N GLY A 53 -6.68 8.11 15.27
CA GLY A 53 -6.94 8.07 13.84
C GLY A 53 -5.67 8.23 13.00
N LEU A 54 -4.70 9.02 13.47
CA LEU A 54 -3.39 9.15 12.83
C LEU A 54 -2.60 7.85 12.90
N CYS A 55 -2.51 7.25 14.10
CA CYS A 55 -1.74 6.03 14.32
C CYS A 55 -2.28 4.89 13.45
N VAL A 56 -3.61 4.71 13.41
CA VAL A 56 -4.26 3.67 12.62
C VAL A 56 -4.16 3.93 11.12
N SER A 57 -4.34 5.17 10.66
CA SER A 57 -4.24 5.49 9.22
C SER A 57 -2.83 5.24 8.68
N ARG A 58 -1.79 5.58 9.45
CA ARG A 58 -0.39 5.36 9.07
C ARG A 58 0.03 3.90 9.17
N ALA A 59 -0.40 3.19 10.22
CA ALA A 59 -0.13 1.77 10.39
C ALA A 59 -0.82 0.92 9.30
N SER A 60 -2.06 1.24 8.94
CA SER A 60 -2.74 0.58 7.81
C SER A 60 -2.07 0.91 6.47
N ALA A 61 -1.61 2.15 6.26
CA ALA A 61 -0.88 2.53 5.06
C ALA A 61 0.44 1.76 4.88
N SER A 62 1.20 1.48 5.95
CA SER A 62 2.44 0.69 5.85
C SER A 62 2.16 -0.76 5.44
N VAL A 63 1.10 -1.37 5.98
CA VAL A 63 0.62 -2.69 5.57
C VAL A 63 0.14 -2.69 4.11
N LEU A 64 -0.59 -1.66 3.69
CA LEU A 64 -1.03 -1.51 2.30
C LEU A 64 0.18 -1.38 1.35
N ASN A 65 1.18 -0.57 1.68
CA ASN A 65 2.41 -0.43 0.88
C ASN A 65 3.11 -1.78 0.70
N LEU A 66 3.27 -2.57 1.78
CA LEU A 66 3.88 -3.89 1.72
C LEU A 66 3.08 -4.83 0.78
N ASN A 67 1.76 -4.93 0.95
CA ASN A 67 0.96 -5.85 0.16
C ASN A 67 0.81 -5.40 -1.30
N CYS A 68 0.68 -4.10 -1.56
CA CYS A 68 0.68 -3.55 -2.91
C CYS A 68 2.04 -3.76 -3.61
N CYS A 69 3.15 -3.80 -2.88
CA CYS A 69 4.45 -4.22 -3.43
C CYS A 69 4.44 -5.72 -3.79
N LEU A 70 3.97 -6.57 -2.86
CA LEU A 70 4.04 -8.03 -3.00
C LEU A 70 3.00 -8.63 -3.95
N VAL A 71 1.85 -7.99 -4.19
CA VAL A 71 0.75 -8.57 -4.99
C VAL A 71 1.09 -8.73 -6.48
N LEU A 72 2.04 -7.93 -7.00
CA LEU A 72 2.49 -8.00 -8.40
C LEU A 72 3.48 -9.13 -8.67
N LEU A 73 4.36 -9.43 -7.71
CA LEU A 73 5.44 -10.41 -7.88
C LEU A 73 4.93 -11.82 -8.28
N PRO A 74 3.84 -12.35 -7.70
CA PRO A 74 3.27 -13.63 -8.11
C PRO A 74 2.71 -13.67 -9.53
N MET A 75 2.49 -12.51 -10.15
CA MET A 75 1.95 -12.40 -11.51
C MET A 75 3.05 -12.25 -12.58
N CYS A 76 4.32 -12.14 -12.18
CA CYS A 76 5.48 -12.19 -13.06
C CYS A 76 5.78 -13.63 -13.52
N ARG A 77 4.88 -14.23 -14.30
CA ARG A 77 4.88 -15.66 -14.64
C ARG A 77 6.13 -16.13 -15.37
N VAL A 78 6.73 -15.32 -16.25
CA VAL A 78 7.97 -15.70 -16.95
C VAL A 78 9.14 -15.81 -15.97
N ILE A 79 9.26 -14.85 -15.05
CA ILE A 79 10.29 -14.86 -14.02
C ILE A 79 10.08 -16.07 -13.09
N LEU A 80 8.84 -16.34 -12.67
CA LEU A 80 8.53 -17.51 -11.85
C LEU A 80 8.87 -18.82 -12.58
N ALA A 81 8.59 -18.91 -13.88
CA ALA A 81 8.95 -20.06 -14.69
C ALA A 81 10.47 -20.25 -14.81
N PHE A 82 11.22 -19.16 -15.01
CA PHE A 82 12.68 -19.18 -15.04
C PHE A 82 13.27 -19.61 -13.69
N LEU A 83 12.79 -19.04 -12.58
CA LEU A 83 13.20 -19.41 -11.22
C LEU A 83 12.91 -20.88 -10.91
N ARG A 84 11.77 -21.40 -11.38
CA ARG A 84 11.41 -22.82 -11.23
C ARG A 84 12.33 -23.75 -12.04
N GLY A 85 12.84 -23.30 -13.19
CA GLY A 85 13.71 -24.07 -14.07
C GLY A 85 15.21 -23.96 -13.73
N SER A 86 15.60 -22.95 -12.93
CA SER A 86 16.99 -22.75 -12.54
C SER A 86 17.49 -23.86 -11.61
N GLN A 87 18.65 -24.42 -11.92
CA GLN A 87 19.29 -25.45 -11.10
C GLN A 87 19.70 -24.95 -9.70
N LYS A 88 19.74 -23.61 -9.49
CA LYS A 88 20.00 -22.99 -8.18
C LYS A 88 18.85 -23.20 -7.17
N VAL A 89 17.62 -23.44 -7.63
CA VAL A 89 16.48 -23.79 -6.77
C VAL A 89 16.46 -25.31 -6.58
N ALA A 90 17.47 -25.84 -5.88
CA ALA A 90 17.68 -27.28 -5.70
C ALA A 90 16.58 -27.96 -4.84
N SER A 91 15.87 -27.19 -4.00
CA SER A 91 14.88 -27.75 -3.08
C SER A 91 13.52 -27.95 -3.76
N LYS A 92 13.06 -29.22 -3.80
CA LYS A 92 11.68 -29.58 -4.21
C LYS A 92 10.61 -28.81 -3.41
N LYS A 93 10.90 -28.39 -2.16
CA LYS A 93 9.99 -27.60 -1.32
C LYS A 93 9.78 -26.19 -1.87
N THR A 94 10.83 -25.53 -2.35
CA THR A 94 10.75 -24.16 -2.88
C THR A 94 10.00 -24.12 -4.21
N ARG A 95 10.18 -25.12 -5.09
CA ARG A 95 9.39 -25.24 -6.34
C ARG A 95 7.89 -25.38 -6.07
N ARG A 96 7.51 -26.20 -5.07
CA ARG A 96 6.10 -26.35 -4.64
C ARG A 96 5.51 -25.05 -4.10
N LEU A 97 6.31 -24.22 -3.41
CA LEU A 97 5.87 -22.92 -2.94
C LEU A 97 5.60 -21.96 -4.11
N LEU A 98 6.49 -21.92 -5.11
CA LEU A 98 6.32 -21.11 -6.33
C LEU A 98 5.07 -21.52 -7.13
N ASP A 99 4.71 -22.80 -7.14
CA ASP A 99 3.49 -23.28 -7.81
C ASP A 99 2.19 -22.77 -7.14
N LYS A 100 2.27 -22.29 -5.89
CA LYS A 100 1.14 -21.69 -5.16
C LYS A 100 1.12 -20.15 -5.20
N SER A 101 1.91 -19.53 -6.07
CA SER A 101 2.01 -18.07 -6.24
C SER A 101 0.65 -17.39 -6.43
N LYS A 102 -0.26 -17.97 -7.23
CA LYS A 102 -1.63 -17.45 -7.40
C LYS A 102 -2.41 -17.38 -6.09
N THR A 103 -2.26 -18.38 -5.22
CA THR A 103 -2.94 -18.38 -3.91
C THR A 103 -2.40 -17.23 -3.05
N PHE A 104 -1.09 -17.01 -3.10
CA PHE A 104 -0.46 -15.90 -2.39
C PHE A 104 -0.93 -14.53 -2.90
N HIS A 105 -1.06 -14.34 -4.22
CA HIS A 105 -1.65 -13.12 -4.80
C HIS A 105 -3.06 -12.86 -4.26
N VAL A 106 -3.91 -13.89 -4.20
CA VAL A 106 -5.28 -13.75 -3.67
C VAL A 106 -5.27 -13.37 -2.20
N THR A 107 -4.41 -13.99 -1.37
CA THR A 107 -4.29 -13.61 0.05
C THR A 107 -3.79 -12.17 0.24
N CYS A 108 -2.84 -11.71 -0.58
CA CYS A 108 -2.43 -10.30 -0.59
C CYS A 108 -3.59 -9.38 -0.98
N GLY A 109 -4.34 -9.73 -2.03
CA GLY A 109 -5.51 -8.97 -2.50
C GLY A 109 -6.59 -8.82 -1.42
N VAL A 110 -6.93 -9.90 -0.71
CA VAL A 110 -7.89 -9.86 0.41
C VAL A 110 -7.38 -8.95 1.53
N THR A 111 -6.09 -9.03 1.86
CA THR A 111 -5.47 -8.18 2.89
C THR A 111 -5.52 -6.71 2.49
N ILE A 112 -5.28 -6.39 1.21
CA ILE A 112 -5.44 -5.03 0.68
C ILE A 112 -6.89 -4.57 0.86
N CYS A 113 -7.91 -5.34 0.42
CA CYS A 113 -9.31 -4.90 0.57
C CYS A 113 -9.66 -4.66 2.07
N ILE A 114 -9.21 -5.52 3.01
CA ILE A 114 -9.46 -5.35 4.47
C ILE A 114 -8.78 -4.09 5.02
N PHE A 115 -7.47 -3.93 4.81
CA PHE A 115 -6.74 -2.78 5.36
C PHE A 115 -7.11 -1.47 4.66
N SER A 116 -7.61 -1.50 3.42
CA SER A 116 -8.17 -0.32 2.76
C SER A 116 -9.41 0.19 3.47
N VAL A 117 -10.32 -0.69 3.91
CA VAL A 117 -11.49 -0.28 4.71
C VAL A 117 -11.06 0.36 6.03
N LEU A 118 -10.12 -0.27 6.74
CA LEU A 118 -9.56 0.27 7.98
C LEU A 118 -8.90 1.64 7.76
N HIS A 119 -8.13 1.77 6.69
CA HIS A 119 -7.42 2.99 6.32
C HIS A 119 -8.38 4.14 6.00
N VAL A 120 -9.43 3.88 5.21
CA VAL A 120 -10.47 4.87 4.89
C VAL A 120 -11.21 5.29 6.15
N ALA A 121 -11.63 4.35 7.00
CA ALA A 121 -12.31 4.66 8.25
C ALA A 121 -11.46 5.57 9.16
N ALA A 122 -10.16 5.27 9.28
CA ALA A 122 -9.23 6.10 10.04
C ALA A 122 -9.05 7.50 9.41
N HIS A 123 -9.03 7.62 8.08
CA HIS A 123 -8.98 8.91 7.40
C HIS A 123 -10.25 9.74 7.57
N LEU A 124 -11.43 9.12 7.62
CA LEU A 124 -12.69 9.83 7.92
C LEU A 124 -12.67 10.43 9.33
N VAL A 125 -12.17 9.67 10.32
CA VAL A 125 -11.96 10.18 11.68
C VAL A 125 -10.95 11.33 11.69
N ASN A 126 -9.84 11.21 10.95
CA ASN A 126 -8.86 12.28 10.85
C ASN A 126 -9.40 13.55 10.19
N ALA A 127 -10.25 13.42 9.16
CA ALA A 127 -10.90 14.56 8.52
C ALA A 127 -11.83 15.32 9.49
N LEU A 128 -12.56 14.59 10.35
CA LEU A 128 -13.35 15.19 11.43
C LEU A 128 -12.46 15.89 12.46
N ASN A 129 -11.38 15.24 12.89
CA ASN A 129 -10.45 15.81 13.86
C ASN A 129 -9.73 17.06 13.34
N PHE A 130 -9.34 17.10 12.06
CA PHE A 130 -8.78 18.30 11.43
C PHE A 130 -9.75 19.49 11.43
N SER A 131 -11.05 19.22 11.30
CA SER A 131 -12.09 20.26 11.34
C SER A 131 -12.34 20.76 12.77
N GLN A 132 -12.47 19.85 13.74
CA GLN A 132 -12.83 20.19 15.13
C GLN A 132 -11.65 20.74 15.94
N ASN A 133 -10.47 20.13 15.79
CA ASN A 133 -9.25 20.45 16.55
C ASN A 133 -8.31 21.39 15.77
N TYR A 134 -8.88 22.23 14.91
CA TYR A 134 -8.13 23.27 14.21
C TYR A 134 -7.39 24.17 15.22
N SER A 135 -6.09 24.35 15.03
CA SER A 135 -5.24 25.17 15.89
C SER A 135 -4.81 26.44 15.18
N GLU A 136 -5.18 27.61 15.71
CA GLU A 136 -4.70 28.91 15.22
C GLU A 136 -3.19 29.12 15.49
N GLU A 137 -2.62 28.39 16.44
CA GLU A 137 -1.20 28.46 16.77
C GLU A 137 -0.33 27.70 15.76
N PHE A 138 -0.82 26.56 15.27
CA PHE A 138 -0.06 25.67 14.38
C PHE A 138 -0.69 25.60 12.98
N LEU A 139 -0.81 26.74 12.31
CA LEU A 139 -1.40 26.85 10.97
C LEU A 139 -0.76 25.90 9.96
N ALA A 140 0.56 25.72 10.03
CA ALA A 140 1.29 24.84 9.13
C ALA A 140 0.87 23.37 9.26
N LEU A 141 0.30 22.95 10.39
CA LEU A 141 -0.09 21.56 10.66
C LEU A 141 -1.54 21.25 10.25
N ASN A 142 -2.39 22.27 10.15
CA ASN A 142 -3.79 22.10 9.78
C ASN A 142 -3.93 21.71 8.31
N ALA A 143 -4.82 20.75 8.06
CA ALA A 143 -5.34 20.48 6.72
C ALA A 143 -6.58 21.33 6.40
N ALA A 144 -7.36 21.70 7.42
CA ALA A 144 -8.52 22.58 7.31
C ALA A 144 -8.09 24.05 7.23
N ASN A 145 -8.89 24.87 6.56
CA ASN A 145 -8.65 26.31 6.42
C ASN A 145 -9.12 27.09 7.65
N TYR A 146 -10.18 26.62 8.30
CA TYR A 146 -10.78 27.24 9.48
C TYR A 146 -11.45 26.19 10.37
N ARG A 147 -11.71 26.56 11.63
CA ARG A 147 -12.35 25.70 12.62
C ARG A 147 -13.80 25.37 12.21
N GLY A 148 -14.13 24.08 12.19
CA GLY A 148 -15.46 23.60 11.80
C GLY A 148 -15.71 23.55 10.30
N GLU A 149 -14.66 23.62 9.45
CA GLU A 149 -14.80 23.39 8.01
C GLU A 149 -15.43 22.01 7.73
N ASP A 150 -16.40 21.93 6.81
CA ASP A 150 -17.06 20.66 6.49
C ASP A 150 -16.01 19.61 6.04
N PRO A 151 -15.88 18.46 6.73
CA PRO A 151 -14.92 17.42 6.38
C PRO A 151 -15.04 16.94 4.94
N ARG A 152 -16.23 17.05 4.32
CA ARG A 152 -16.43 16.70 2.90
C ARG A 152 -15.58 17.56 1.98
N LYS A 153 -15.36 18.83 2.32
CA LYS A 153 -14.49 19.72 1.55
C LYS A 153 -13.04 19.25 1.61
N LEU A 154 -12.57 18.81 2.78
CA LEU A 154 -11.24 18.18 2.92
C LEU A 154 -11.11 16.90 2.07
N LEU A 155 -12.16 16.08 2.03
CA LEU A 155 -12.16 14.83 1.26
C LEU A 155 -12.16 15.06 -0.25
N PHE A 156 -12.89 16.05 -0.77
CA PHE A 156 -12.99 16.24 -2.23
C PHE A 156 -12.05 17.32 -2.80
N ALA A 157 -11.57 18.26 -1.99
CA ALA A 157 -10.67 19.33 -2.44
C ALA A 157 -9.19 19.01 -2.22
N SER A 158 -8.83 18.04 -1.38
CA SER A 158 -7.44 17.62 -1.19
C SER A 158 -7.02 16.54 -2.19
N VAL A 159 -5.76 16.57 -2.63
CA VAL A 159 -5.19 15.56 -3.52
C VAL A 159 -5.32 14.15 -2.92
N PRO A 160 -4.93 13.89 -1.65
CA PRO A 160 -5.09 12.55 -1.07
C PRO A 160 -6.55 12.14 -0.91
N GLY A 161 -7.45 13.08 -0.61
CA GLY A 161 -8.88 12.80 -0.47
C GLY A 161 -9.51 12.34 -1.80
N LEU A 162 -9.38 13.15 -2.85
CA LEU A 162 -9.98 12.86 -4.15
C LEU A 162 -9.41 11.58 -4.76
N THR A 163 -8.07 11.44 -4.77
CA THR A 163 -7.42 10.22 -5.26
C THR A 163 -7.81 9.00 -4.44
N GLY A 164 -7.95 9.13 -3.12
CA GLY A 164 -8.38 8.06 -2.22
C GLY A 164 -9.79 7.56 -2.54
N VAL A 165 -10.75 8.46 -2.76
CA VAL A 165 -12.12 8.11 -3.14
C VAL A 165 -12.16 7.35 -4.47
N ILE A 166 -11.44 7.85 -5.49
CA ILE A 166 -11.38 7.19 -6.80
C ILE A 166 -10.70 5.81 -6.68
N MET A 167 -9.63 5.70 -5.88
CA MET A 167 -8.95 4.43 -5.63
C MET A 167 -9.85 3.41 -4.95
N VAL A 168 -10.66 3.82 -3.97
CA VAL A 168 -11.61 2.94 -3.29
C VAL A 168 -12.68 2.43 -4.27
N LEU A 169 -13.18 3.29 -5.15
CA LEU A 169 -14.12 2.89 -6.21
C LEU A 169 -13.48 1.86 -7.15
N VAL A 170 -12.27 2.12 -7.64
CA VAL A 170 -11.53 1.20 -8.50
C VAL A 170 -11.29 -0.14 -7.79
N LEU A 171 -10.83 -0.10 -6.54
CA LEU A 171 -10.59 -1.30 -5.74
C LEU A 171 -11.87 -2.08 -5.49
N PHE A 172 -12.99 -1.41 -5.22
CA PHE A 172 -14.29 -2.04 -5.04
C PHE A 172 -14.75 -2.80 -6.29
N LEU A 173 -14.64 -2.16 -7.47
CA LEU A 173 -14.95 -2.80 -8.76
C LEU A 173 -14.06 -4.03 -8.99
N MET A 174 -12.75 -3.90 -8.74
CA MET A 174 -11.79 -5.00 -8.88
C MET A 174 -12.07 -6.16 -7.89
N CYS A 175 -12.25 -5.88 -6.59
CA CYS A 175 -12.49 -6.91 -5.57
C CYS A 175 -13.82 -7.64 -5.88
N THR A 176 -14.88 -6.92 -6.27
CA THR A 176 -16.21 -7.49 -6.60
C THR A 176 -16.14 -8.40 -7.82
N ALA A 177 -15.58 -7.93 -8.93
CA ALA A 177 -15.46 -8.74 -10.15
C ALA A 177 -14.51 -9.95 -9.99
N SER A 178 -13.58 -9.89 -9.02
CA SER A 178 -12.67 -10.99 -8.70
C SER A 178 -13.30 -12.11 -7.85
N THR A 179 -14.55 -11.95 -7.41
CA THR A 179 -15.27 -12.98 -6.64
C THR A 179 -15.51 -14.24 -7.49
N TYR A 180 -15.64 -15.39 -6.80
CA TYR A 180 -15.86 -16.67 -7.48
C TYR A 180 -17.13 -16.66 -8.34
N ALA A 181 -18.22 -16.08 -7.84
CA ALA A 181 -19.51 -16.02 -8.54
C ALA A 181 -19.39 -15.29 -9.88
N ILE A 182 -18.80 -14.08 -9.90
CA ILE A 182 -18.66 -13.30 -11.13
C ILE A 182 -17.68 -13.96 -12.09
N ARG A 183 -16.51 -14.40 -11.61
CA ARG A 183 -15.47 -14.98 -12.47
C ARG A 183 -15.89 -16.30 -13.14
N VAL A 184 -16.79 -17.06 -12.51
CA VAL A 184 -17.33 -18.30 -13.12
C VAL A 184 -18.50 -17.99 -14.05
N SER A 185 -19.24 -16.92 -13.80
CA SER A 185 -20.36 -16.51 -14.67
C SER A 185 -19.89 -15.80 -15.94
N ASN A 186 -18.90 -14.92 -15.84
CA ASN A 186 -18.34 -14.15 -16.95
C ASN A 186 -16.90 -13.74 -16.60
N TYR A 187 -15.94 -14.36 -17.27
CA TYR A 187 -14.52 -14.15 -17.04
C TYR A 187 -14.03 -12.84 -17.68
N ASP A 188 -14.63 -12.39 -18.79
CA ASP A 188 -14.32 -11.09 -19.41
C ASP A 188 -14.51 -9.93 -18.42
N ILE A 189 -15.63 -9.90 -17.67
CA ILE A 189 -15.88 -8.86 -16.66
C ILE A 189 -14.75 -8.82 -15.64
N PHE A 190 -14.35 -9.99 -15.12
CA PHE A 190 -13.20 -10.10 -14.23
C PHE A 190 -11.94 -9.54 -14.91
N TRP A 191 -11.66 -9.95 -16.14
CA TRP A 191 -10.45 -9.56 -16.84
C TRP A 191 -10.37 -8.05 -17.07
N TYR A 192 -11.41 -7.42 -17.62
CA TYR A 192 -11.43 -5.99 -17.91
C TYR A 192 -11.36 -5.14 -16.65
N THR A 193 -12.17 -5.46 -15.63
CA THR A 193 -12.17 -4.71 -14.37
C THR A 193 -10.85 -4.90 -13.61
N HIS A 194 -10.26 -6.10 -13.63
CA HIS A 194 -9.00 -6.34 -12.93
C HIS A 194 -7.84 -5.56 -13.55
N ASN A 195 -7.86 -5.25 -14.86
CA ASN A 195 -6.87 -4.37 -15.51
C ASN A 195 -6.90 -2.91 -15.01
N LEU A 196 -7.95 -2.49 -14.29
CA LEU A 196 -7.95 -1.20 -13.60
C LEU A 196 -6.84 -1.07 -12.54
N PHE A 197 -6.12 -2.16 -12.22
CA PHE A 197 -4.92 -2.08 -11.38
C PHE A 197 -3.91 -1.04 -11.89
N PHE A 198 -3.75 -0.84 -13.21
CA PHE A 198 -2.87 0.20 -13.74
C PHE A 198 -3.29 1.59 -13.26
N VAL A 199 -4.59 1.88 -13.32
CA VAL A 199 -5.18 3.14 -12.83
C VAL A 199 -5.01 3.24 -11.32
N PHE A 200 -5.27 2.15 -10.58
CA PHE A 200 -5.06 2.09 -9.13
C PHE A 200 -3.62 2.44 -8.72
N TYR A 201 -2.61 1.88 -9.39
CA TYR A 201 -1.20 2.17 -9.07
C TYR A 201 -0.80 3.60 -9.45
N MET A 202 -1.31 4.13 -10.56
CA MET A 202 -1.10 5.54 -10.93
C MET A 202 -1.67 6.47 -9.86
N LEU A 203 -2.92 6.23 -9.45
CA LEU A 203 -3.58 7.00 -8.39
C LEU A 203 -2.86 6.84 -7.04
N LEU A 204 -2.37 5.64 -6.70
CA LEU A 204 -1.63 5.40 -5.47
C LEU A 204 -0.33 6.21 -5.39
N MET A 205 0.37 6.40 -6.51
CA MET A 205 1.55 7.27 -6.56
C MET A 205 1.21 8.76 -6.36
N LEU A 206 0.07 9.20 -6.90
CA LEU A 206 -0.44 10.57 -6.71
C LEU A 206 -1.04 10.79 -5.31
N HIS A 207 -1.68 9.78 -4.74
CA HIS A 207 -2.33 9.84 -3.45
C HIS A 207 -1.37 10.25 -2.33
N VAL A 208 -0.14 9.73 -2.39
CA VAL A 208 0.90 10.00 -1.39
C VAL A 208 1.66 11.31 -1.59
N SER A 209 1.50 11.99 -2.73
CA SER A 209 2.23 13.24 -3.02
C SER A 209 1.62 14.48 -2.37
N GLY A 210 0.42 14.37 -1.79
CA GLY A 210 -0.30 15.52 -1.25
C GLY A 210 0.29 16.16 0.01
N GLY A 211 1.28 15.54 0.67
CA GLY A 211 2.07 16.18 1.74
C GLY A 211 1.29 16.69 2.97
N VAL A 212 0.03 16.25 3.15
CA VAL A 212 -0.88 16.79 4.17
C VAL A 212 -0.39 16.53 5.59
N LEU A 213 0.23 15.37 5.83
CA LEU A 213 0.76 15.02 7.14
C LEU A 213 2.22 15.47 7.27
N LYS A 214 2.48 16.24 8.32
CA LYS A 214 3.79 16.84 8.60
C LYS A 214 4.34 16.37 9.93
N TYR A 215 5.66 16.38 10.07
CA TYR A 215 6.37 16.10 11.31
C TYR A 215 7.20 17.31 11.71
N GLN A 216 7.51 17.40 12.99
CA GLN A 216 8.37 18.45 13.51
C GLN A 216 9.84 18.14 13.22
N THR A 217 10.59 19.13 12.73
CA THR A 217 12.01 18.97 12.40
C THR A 217 12.96 19.49 13.49
N ASN A 218 12.59 20.56 14.20
CA ASN A 218 13.42 21.24 15.21
C ASN A 218 13.10 20.78 16.64
N LEU A 219 13.31 19.50 16.93
CA LEU A 219 13.02 18.92 18.25
C LEU A 219 13.98 19.37 19.36
N GLU A 220 15.21 19.74 19.01
CA GLU A 220 16.21 20.17 19.99
C GLU A 220 15.91 21.60 20.46
N GLU A 221 15.51 22.46 19.53
CA GLU A 221 15.19 23.87 19.78
C GLU A 221 13.77 24.05 20.37
N HIS A 222 12.85 23.13 20.04
CA HIS A 222 11.47 23.17 20.53
C HIS A 222 10.97 21.78 20.96
N PRO A 223 11.40 21.27 22.13
CA PRO A 223 10.90 20.00 22.64
C PRO A 223 9.40 20.12 23.03
N PRO A 224 8.59 19.06 22.82
CA PRO A 224 7.20 19.05 23.27
C PRO A 224 7.02 19.47 24.74
N GLY A 225 6.17 20.45 24.98
CA GLY A 225 5.92 20.98 26.34
C GLY A 225 6.94 22.01 26.83
N CYS A 226 7.79 22.56 25.96
CA CYS A 226 8.67 23.67 26.33
C CYS A 226 7.87 24.96 26.63
N PHE A 227 8.44 25.81 27.48
CA PHE A 227 7.84 27.09 27.85
C PHE A 227 8.34 28.21 26.92
N ASN A 228 7.42 28.93 26.28
CA ASN A 228 7.75 30.08 25.44
C ASN A 228 7.46 31.40 26.18
N PRO A 229 8.49 32.10 26.71
CA PRO A 229 8.31 33.31 27.50
C PRO A 229 7.70 34.49 26.71
N ASN A 230 7.98 34.61 25.40
CA ASN A 230 7.45 35.67 24.56
C ASN A 230 5.93 35.54 24.33
N LYS A 231 5.41 34.31 24.31
CA LYS A 231 3.98 34.05 24.18
C LYS A 231 3.21 34.42 25.45
N THR A 232 3.78 34.11 26.62
CA THR A 232 3.20 34.44 27.93
C THR A 232 3.17 35.95 28.16
N LEU A 233 4.22 36.67 27.74
CA LEU A 233 4.23 38.14 27.79
C LEU A 233 3.14 38.74 26.89
N ARG A 234 2.92 38.20 25.69
CA ARG A 234 1.88 38.67 24.75
C ARG A 234 0.45 38.40 25.24
N GLN A 235 0.21 37.30 25.95
CA GLN A 235 -1.07 37.02 26.61
C GLN A 235 -1.32 37.93 27.83
N ASN A 236 -0.26 38.31 28.55
CA ASN A 236 -0.37 39.29 29.64
C ASN A 236 -0.42 40.75 29.15
N LEU A 237 0.04 41.03 27.92
CA LEU A 237 -0.05 42.34 27.25
C LEU A 237 -1.40 42.62 26.58
N THR A 238 -2.34 41.66 26.53
CA THR A 238 -3.77 41.97 26.35
C THR A 238 -4.33 42.57 27.65
N VAL A 239 -3.80 43.74 28.02
CA VAL A 239 -4.28 44.56 29.11
C VAL A 239 -5.57 45.26 28.64
N PRO A 240 -6.68 45.21 29.39
CA PRO A 240 -7.83 46.05 29.13
C PRO A 240 -7.40 47.52 29.12
N LYS A 241 -7.81 48.28 28.10
CA LYS A 241 -7.67 49.76 28.06
C LYS A 241 -8.43 50.39 29.23
N ALA A 242 -7.86 50.35 30.43
CA ALA A 242 -8.41 50.98 31.63
C ALA A 242 -7.32 51.06 32.72
N PHE A 243 -6.08 51.42 32.38
CA PHE A 243 -5.08 51.77 33.40
C PHE A 243 -3.95 52.64 32.84
N GLU A 244 -4.29 53.66 32.06
CA GLU A 244 -3.33 54.66 31.57
C GLU A 244 -3.58 56.06 32.17
N GLU A 245 -4.46 56.16 33.18
CA GLU A 245 -4.78 57.40 33.90
C GLU A 245 -4.80 57.18 35.42
N LEU A 246 -3.69 56.74 36.00
CA LEU A 246 -3.36 56.79 37.44
C LEU A 246 -1.97 56.14 37.47
N PHE A 247 -0.84 56.83 37.54
CA PHE A 247 -0.39 57.66 38.63
C PHE A 247 0.68 58.62 38.10
N ALA A 248 0.43 59.91 38.29
CA ALA A 248 1.47 60.91 38.31
C ALA A 248 2.25 60.81 39.64
N ASP A 249 3.53 61.19 39.56
CA ASP A 249 4.34 61.74 40.66
C ASP A 249 4.86 60.76 41.73
N TYR A 250 6.13 60.33 41.62
CA TYR A 250 7.13 60.52 42.69
C TYR A 250 8.57 60.15 42.26
N THR A 251 9.51 60.69 43.03
CA THR A 251 10.91 60.99 42.77
C THR A 251 11.92 59.86 42.98
N THR A 252 13.11 60.10 42.42
CA THR A 252 14.42 59.46 42.64
C THR A 252 14.76 59.26 44.11
N GLU A 253 15.02 58.01 44.55
CA GLU A 253 15.84 57.73 45.73
C GLU A 253 16.73 56.48 45.53
N THR A 254 17.89 56.54 46.16
CA THR A 254 19.06 55.65 46.11
C THR A 254 18.85 54.31 46.83
N PHE A 255 19.33 53.22 46.23
CA PHE A 255 19.39 51.88 46.83
C PHE A 255 20.37 51.83 48.02
N PRO A 256 19.98 51.25 49.18
CA PRO A 256 20.93 50.74 50.16
C PRO A 256 21.32 49.29 49.83
N GLU A 257 22.61 49.00 49.94
CA GLU A 257 23.19 47.66 50.03
C GLU A 257 22.62 46.90 51.24
N ASP A 258 22.73 45.57 51.18
CA ASP A 258 22.50 44.57 52.24
C ASP A 258 21.10 43.96 52.35
N LEU A 259 20.88 42.89 51.58
CA LEU A 259 20.04 41.75 52.02
C LEU A 259 20.77 40.42 51.74
N PRO A 260 20.77 39.49 52.71
CA PRO A 260 21.68 38.35 52.73
C PRO A 260 21.23 37.27 51.75
N VAL A 261 22.20 36.66 51.08
CA VAL A 261 22.07 35.45 50.26
C VAL A 261 21.56 34.30 51.14
N PRO A 262 20.45 33.62 50.80
CA PRO A 262 20.21 32.24 51.21
C PRO A 262 20.70 31.33 50.08
N GLU A 263 21.71 30.54 50.41
CA GLU A 263 22.27 29.45 49.61
C GLU A 263 21.25 28.30 49.33
N PRO A 264 21.56 27.33 48.46
CA PRO A 264 20.74 26.96 47.33
C PRO A 264 19.80 25.78 47.63
N PHE A 265 18.49 25.99 47.48
CA PHE A 265 17.54 24.87 47.39
C PHE A 265 17.42 24.43 45.92
N VAL A 266 18.40 23.64 45.49
CA VAL A 266 18.33 22.87 44.24
C VAL A 266 17.20 21.86 44.37
N GLN A 267 16.09 22.10 43.67
CA GLN A 267 15.16 21.04 43.30
C GLN A 267 14.71 21.20 41.85
N ASN A 268 15.37 20.42 41.01
CA ASN A 268 15.10 20.11 39.60
C ASN A 268 13.62 20.26 39.18
N ASN A 269 13.33 21.34 38.46
CA ASN A 269 12.35 21.39 37.39
C ASN A 269 12.83 22.47 36.40
N PHE A 270 13.91 22.17 35.66
CA PHE A 270 14.27 22.97 34.49
C PHE A 270 13.15 22.81 33.47
N MET A 271 12.14 23.68 33.57
CA MET A 271 11.18 23.88 32.50
C MET A 271 11.97 24.37 31.29
N ARG A 272 12.16 23.49 30.30
CA ARG A 272 12.97 23.82 29.11
C ARG A 272 12.30 24.97 28.39
N ILE A 273 13.05 26.05 28.21
CA ILE A 273 12.61 27.23 27.46
C ILE A 273 12.71 26.90 25.97
N CYS A 274 11.68 27.25 25.19
CA CYS A 274 11.72 27.11 23.74
C CYS A 274 12.69 28.13 23.13
N SER A 275 13.64 27.69 22.32
CA SER A 275 14.58 28.59 21.64
C SER A 275 14.02 29.15 20.34
N GLU A 276 13.23 28.36 19.61
CA GLU A 276 12.58 28.74 18.35
C GLU A 276 11.13 28.25 18.29
N GLU A 277 10.33 28.78 17.36
CA GLU A 277 8.99 28.25 17.06
C GLU A 277 9.06 26.88 16.35
N PRO A 278 8.07 25.99 16.52
CA PRO A 278 8.10 24.66 15.91
C PRO A 278 7.99 24.73 14.38
N LYS A 279 8.91 24.04 13.70
CA LYS A 279 8.98 23.93 12.24
C LYS A 279 8.45 22.57 11.81
N PHE A 280 7.54 22.58 10.84
CA PHE A 280 6.88 21.39 10.33
C PHE A 280 7.21 21.15 8.86
N GLN A 281 7.57 19.90 8.52
CA GLN A 281 7.86 19.49 7.16
C GLN A 281 7.04 18.27 6.76
N SER A 282 6.62 18.21 5.49
CA SER A 282 5.94 17.03 4.94
C SER A 282 6.92 15.88 4.73
N HIS A 283 6.46 14.65 4.98
CA HIS A 283 7.25 13.47 4.65
C HIS A 283 7.48 13.32 3.15
N PHE A 284 8.66 12.80 2.79
CA PHE A 284 8.85 12.24 1.46
C PHE A 284 7.95 11.00 1.28
N PRO A 285 7.30 10.82 0.11
CA PRO A 285 6.40 9.70 -0.13
C PRO A 285 7.15 8.37 -0.23
N GLU A 286 7.40 7.71 0.91
CA GLU A 286 8.09 6.41 0.99
C GLU A 286 7.47 5.34 0.08
N THR A 287 6.14 5.39 -0.12
CA THR A 287 5.38 4.50 -1.01
C THR A 287 5.98 4.41 -2.42
N TRP A 288 6.62 5.46 -2.92
CA TRP A 288 7.27 5.43 -4.24
C TRP A 288 8.39 4.38 -4.29
N PHE A 289 9.19 4.24 -3.23
CA PHE A 289 10.24 3.22 -3.16
C PHE A 289 9.66 1.81 -3.07
N TRP A 290 8.60 1.63 -2.29
CA TRP A 290 7.92 0.33 -2.14
C TRP A 290 7.37 -0.20 -3.46
N ILE A 291 6.84 0.69 -4.30
CA ILE A 291 6.02 0.31 -5.45
C ILE A 291 6.79 0.37 -6.77
N SER A 292 7.68 1.35 -6.95
CA SER A 292 8.38 1.59 -8.23
C SER A 292 9.15 0.36 -8.72
N GLY A 293 9.90 -0.31 -7.84
CA GLY A 293 10.67 -1.50 -8.18
C GLY A 293 9.82 -2.66 -8.71
N PRO A 294 8.86 -3.19 -7.91
CA PRO A 294 7.96 -4.26 -8.34
C PRO A 294 7.12 -3.89 -9.57
N LEU A 295 6.64 -2.64 -9.66
CA LEU A 295 5.86 -2.16 -10.79
C LEU A 295 6.70 -2.15 -12.07
N CYS A 296 7.93 -1.63 -12.01
CA CYS A 296 8.87 -1.66 -13.13
C CYS A 296 9.17 -3.10 -13.57
N LEU A 297 9.46 -3.99 -12.62
CA LEU A 297 9.70 -5.40 -12.89
C LEU A 297 8.50 -6.07 -13.60
N TYR A 298 7.29 -5.81 -13.10
CA TYR A 298 6.07 -6.31 -13.71
C TYR A 298 5.85 -5.76 -15.13
N CYS A 299 6.07 -4.46 -15.35
CA CYS A 299 5.94 -3.83 -16.66
C CYS A 299 6.94 -4.41 -17.67
N VAL A 300 8.20 -4.60 -17.28
CA VAL A 300 9.23 -5.21 -18.14
C VAL A 300 8.84 -6.66 -18.49
N GLU A 301 8.40 -7.45 -17.52
CA GLU A 301 7.98 -8.84 -17.75
C GLU A 301 6.71 -8.93 -18.61
N ARG A 302 5.76 -7.99 -18.44
CA ARG A 302 4.56 -7.86 -19.29
C ARG A 302 4.94 -7.50 -20.72
N LEU A 303 5.84 -6.55 -20.92
CA LEU A 303 6.34 -6.15 -22.24
C LEU A 303 7.06 -7.30 -22.93
N TYR A 304 7.92 -8.02 -22.21
CA TYR A 304 8.60 -9.21 -22.73
C TYR A 304 7.60 -10.29 -23.20
N ARG A 305 6.55 -10.56 -22.42
CA ARG A 305 5.48 -11.50 -22.84
C ARG A 305 4.77 -11.04 -24.11
N TYR A 306 4.45 -9.75 -24.20
CA TYR A 306 3.79 -9.16 -25.36
C TYR A 306 4.64 -9.30 -26.64
N ILE A 307 5.93 -8.96 -26.57
CA ILE A 307 6.86 -9.11 -27.69
C ILE A 307 6.95 -10.59 -28.13
N ARG A 308 6.98 -11.52 -27.17
CA ARG A 308 7.03 -12.97 -27.46
C ARG A 308 5.72 -13.53 -28.03
N SER A 309 4.56 -13.00 -27.64
CA SER A 309 3.24 -13.53 -28.04
C SER A 309 2.82 -13.15 -29.46
N ASN A 310 3.44 -12.14 -30.08
CA ASN A 310 3.01 -11.60 -31.37
C ASN A 310 3.32 -12.46 -32.60
N LYS A 311 3.81 -13.69 -32.43
CA LYS A 311 4.03 -14.61 -33.57
C LYS A 311 2.76 -15.44 -33.83
N PRO A 312 2.11 -15.28 -35.00
CA PRO A 312 0.90 -16.05 -35.34
C PRO A 312 1.22 -17.54 -35.47
N VAL A 313 0.16 -18.35 -35.38
CA VAL A 313 0.21 -19.81 -35.47
C VAL A 313 -0.86 -20.25 -36.45
N THR A 314 -0.53 -21.19 -37.33
CA THR A 314 -1.46 -21.72 -38.34
C THR A 314 -2.18 -22.94 -37.77
N ILE A 315 -3.52 -22.92 -37.77
CA ILE A 315 -4.34 -24.07 -37.37
C ILE A 315 -4.42 -25.04 -38.54
N THR A 316 -4.03 -26.29 -38.33
CA THR A 316 -4.06 -27.33 -39.36
C THR A 316 -5.32 -28.17 -39.34
N SER A 317 -5.83 -28.47 -38.14
CA SER A 317 -7.09 -29.20 -37.97
C SER A 317 -7.70 -28.95 -36.61
N VAL A 318 -9.03 -29.05 -36.56
CA VAL A 318 -9.83 -28.95 -35.35
C VAL A 318 -10.73 -30.18 -35.31
N ILE A 319 -10.60 -30.97 -34.24
CA ILE A 319 -11.32 -32.24 -34.10
C ILE A 319 -12.17 -32.15 -32.83
N SER A 320 -13.47 -32.42 -32.96
CA SER A 320 -14.37 -32.51 -31.81
C SER A 320 -14.36 -33.92 -31.26
N HIS A 321 -14.17 -34.03 -29.95
CA HIS A 321 -14.19 -35.28 -29.19
C HIS A 321 -15.43 -35.34 -28.28
N PRO A 322 -15.90 -36.54 -27.91
CA PRO A 322 -16.95 -36.71 -26.90
C PRO A 322 -16.60 -36.01 -25.56
N SER A 323 -17.62 -35.69 -24.76
CA SER A 323 -17.48 -34.99 -23.46
C SER A 323 -17.03 -33.52 -23.56
N ASN A 324 -17.44 -32.82 -24.62
CA ASN A 324 -17.19 -31.40 -24.83
C ASN A 324 -15.69 -31.05 -24.83
N VAL A 325 -14.90 -31.82 -25.60
CA VAL A 325 -13.46 -31.60 -25.76
C VAL A 325 -13.15 -31.28 -27.22
N LEU A 326 -12.32 -30.27 -27.44
CA LEU A 326 -11.82 -29.87 -28.74
C LEU A 326 -10.31 -30.15 -28.82
N GLU A 327 -9.88 -30.89 -29.83
CA GLU A 327 -8.46 -31.03 -30.17
C GLU A 327 -8.12 -30.01 -31.26
N VAL A 328 -7.17 -29.13 -30.98
CA VAL A 328 -6.68 -28.12 -31.94
C VAL A 328 -5.24 -28.45 -32.28
N ARG A 329 -4.98 -28.74 -33.56
CA ARG A 329 -3.65 -28.99 -34.11
C ARG A 329 -3.15 -27.74 -34.85
N MET A 330 -1.88 -27.45 -34.64
CA MET A 330 -1.26 -26.18 -35.02
C MET A 330 0.16 -26.40 -35.53
N VAL A 331 0.64 -25.48 -36.36
CA VAL A 331 2.03 -25.38 -36.85
C VAL A 331 2.55 -23.97 -36.60
N LYS A 332 3.80 -23.90 -36.14
CA LYS A 332 4.53 -22.66 -35.89
C LYS A 332 5.99 -22.83 -36.26
N ASP A 333 6.55 -21.84 -36.95
CA ASP A 333 7.97 -21.84 -37.32
C ASP A 333 8.86 -21.75 -36.07
N ASP A 334 9.98 -22.49 -36.10
CA ASP A 334 10.97 -22.58 -35.03
C ASP A 334 10.37 -22.91 -33.65
N PHE A 335 9.35 -23.77 -33.62
CA PHE A 335 8.69 -24.18 -32.38
C PHE A 335 9.18 -25.56 -31.92
N GLU A 336 9.99 -25.56 -30.87
CA GLU A 336 10.36 -26.76 -30.14
C GLU A 336 9.59 -26.85 -28.83
N ALA A 337 9.12 -28.05 -28.50
CA ALA A 337 8.45 -28.31 -27.23
C ALA A 337 8.76 -29.69 -26.68
N ARG A 338 8.74 -29.80 -25.35
CA ARG A 338 8.95 -31.06 -24.62
C ARG A 338 7.64 -31.56 -24.00
N PRO A 339 7.47 -32.88 -23.84
CA PRO A 339 6.30 -33.44 -23.17
C PRO A 339 6.10 -32.85 -21.76
N GLY A 340 4.85 -32.53 -21.42
CA GLY A 340 4.48 -31.93 -20.14
C GLY A 340 4.64 -30.41 -20.05
N GLN A 341 5.07 -29.75 -21.13
CA GLN A 341 4.99 -28.28 -21.23
C GLN A 341 3.57 -27.83 -21.60
N TYR A 342 3.29 -26.54 -21.38
CA TYR A 342 2.03 -25.90 -21.77
C TYR A 342 2.33 -24.69 -22.66
N VAL A 343 1.37 -24.36 -23.52
CA VAL A 343 1.37 -23.16 -24.35
C VAL A 343 0.27 -22.22 -23.86
N ILE A 344 0.40 -20.94 -24.20
CA ILE A 344 -0.65 -19.96 -23.95
C ILE A 344 -1.25 -19.60 -25.30
N LEU A 345 -2.56 -19.78 -25.44
CA LEU A 345 -3.30 -19.47 -26.67
C LEU A 345 -4.03 -18.13 -26.51
N HIS A 346 -3.96 -17.30 -27.54
CA HIS A 346 -4.69 -16.03 -27.66
C HIS A 346 -5.47 -16.08 -28.98
N CYS A 347 -6.78 -15.87 -28.90
CA CYS A 347 -7.66 -15.90 -30.07
C CYS A 347 -8.38 -14.54 -30.18
N PRO A 348 -7.87 -13.59 -30.99
CA PRO A 348 -8.44 -12.24 -31.09
C PRO A 348 -9.91 -12.21 -31.51
N ARG A 349 -10.39 -13.24 -32.22
CA ARG A 349 -11.79 -13.37 -32.65
C ARG A 349 -12.76 -13.74 -31.53
N VAL A 350 -12.26 -14.37 -30.47
CA VAL A 350 -13.03 -14.72 -29.26
C VAL A 350 -12.87 -13.61 -28.23
N SER A 351 -11.62 -13.22 -27.94
CA SER A 351 -11.33 -12.12 -27.05
C SER A 351 -10.03 -11.43 -27.45
N ALA A 352 -10.08 -10.09 -27.56
CA ALA A 352 -8.96 -9.29 -28.02
C ALA A 352 -7.74 -9.33 -27.09
N LEU A 353 -7.93 -9.64 -25.80
CA LEU A 353 -6.88 -9.46 -24.79
C LEU A 353 -6.67 -10.69 -23.89
N GLU A 354 -7.49 -11.73 -24.02
CA GLU A 354 -7.39 -12.92 -23.17
C GLU A 354 -6.48 -14.00 -23.75
N SER A 355 -5.56 -14.46 -22.92
CA SER A 355 -4.69 -15.59 -23.24
C SER A 355 -4.75 -16.66 -22.17
N HIS A 356 -5.05 -17.89 -22.57
CA HIS A 356 -5.30 -19.01 -21.66
C HIS A 356 -4.25 -20.12 -21.82
N PRO A 357 -3.74 -20.70 -20.72
CA PRO A 357 -2.75 -21.76 -20.77
C PRO A 357 -3.38 -23.14 -21.03
N PHE A 358 -2.83 -23.90 -21.97
CA PHE A 358 -3.21 -25.28 -22.28
C PHE A 358 -1.99 -26.19 -22.36
N THR A 359 -2.08 -27.36 -21.72
CA THR A 359 -1.02 -28.38 -21.76
C THR A 359 -0.90 -28.95 -23.17
N LEU A 360 0.33 -29.11 -23.65
CA LEU A 360 0.59 -29.79 -24.91
C LEU A 360 0.26 -31.28 -24.77
N THR A 361 -0.65 -31.75 -25.62
CA THR A 361 -0.99 -33.16 -25.74
C THR A 361 -0.26 -33.84 -26.89
N MET A 362 0.24 -33.04 -27.83
CA MET A 362 1.07 -33.49 -28.95
C MET A 362 2.23 -32.51 -29.12
N CYS A 363 3.46 -33.02 -29.10
CA CYS A 363 4.69 -32.24 -29.33
C CYS A 363 5.14 -32.40 -30.78
N PRO A 364 5.79 -31.37 -31.36
CA PRO A 364 6.39 -31.48 -32.68
C PRO A 364 7.54 -32.50 -32.65
N THR A 365 7.70 -33.26 -33.73
CA THR A 365 8.79 -34.22 -33.94
C THR A 365 9.60 -33.83 -35.16
N ASP A 366 10.80 -34.37 -35.32
CA ASP A 366 11.69 -34.10 -36.46
C ASP A 366 11.01 -34.32 -37.82
N THR A 367 10.03 -35.22 -37.87
CA THR A 367 9.25 -35.57 -39.06
C THR A 367 7.93 -34.81 -39.20
N LYS A 368 7.41 -34.19 -38.13
CA LYS A 368 6.10 -33.52 -38.10
C LYS A 368 6.16 -32.30 -37.20
N ALA A 369 6.17 -31.11 -37.82
CA ALA A 369 6.15 -29.82 -37.11
C ALA A 369 4.81 -29.47 -36.41
N THR A 370 3.80 -30.34 -36.51
CA THR A 370 2.50 -30.15 -35.85
C THR A 370 2.58 -30.41 -34.35
N PHE A 371 2.01 -29.50 -33.57
CA PHE A 371 1.73 -29.67 -32.15
C PHE A 371 0.24 -29.50 -31.88
N GLY A 372 -0.23 -30.01 -30.74
CA GLY A 372 -1.66 -30.03 -30.45
C GLY A 372 -1.99 -29.90 -28.97
N VAL A 373 -3.18 -29.36 -28.71
CA VAL A 373 -3.75 -29.22 -27.37
C VAL A 373 -5.18 -29.79 -27.36
N HIS A 374 -5.60 -30.29 -26.20
CA HIS A 374 -7.00 -30.63 -25.94
C HIS A 374 -7.60 -29.59 -24.98
N LEU A 375 -8.68 -28.93 -25.43
CA LEU A 375 -9.41 -27.94 -24.67
C LEU A 375 -10.75 -28.53 -24.24
N LYS A 376 -11.06 -28.47 -22.95
CA LYS A 376 -12.40 -28.80 -22.46
C LYS A 376 -13.24 -27.52 -22.46
N ILE A 377 -14.45 -27.58 -23.00
CA ILE A 377 -15.41 -26.47 -23.01
C ILE A 377 -16.01 -26.37 -21.60
N VAL A 378 -15.62 -25.35 -20.85
CA VAL A 378 -16.03 -25.14 -19.44
C VAL A 378 -16.47 -23.70 -19.15
N GLY A 379 -15.94 -22.73 -19.88
CA GLY A 379 -16.20 -21.30 -19.66
C GLY A 379 -16.76 -20.60 -20.90
N ASP A 380 -16.75 -19.27 -20.84
CA ASP A 380 -17.08 -18.36 -21.93
C ASP A 380 -16.03 -18.35 -23.05
N TRP A 381 -14.75 -18.41 -22.67
CA TRP A 381 -13.65 -18.40 -23.64
C TRP A 381 -13.42 -19.74 -24.37
N THR A 382 -13.55 -20.87 -23.65
CA THR A 382 -13.36 -22.25 -24.17
C THR A 382 -14.64 -22.80 -24.75
#